data_AF-A0A552C621-F1
#
_entry.id   AF-A0A552C621-F1
#
_cell.length_a   1.000
_cell.length_b   1.000
_cell.length_c   1.000
_cell.angle_alpha   90.00
_cell.angle_beta   90.00
_cell.angle_gamma   90.00
#
_symmetry.space_group_name_H-M   'P 1'
#
loop_
_entity.id
_entity.type
_entity.pdbx_description
1 polymer ?
#
loop_
_entity_poly.entity_id
_entity_poly.type
_entity_poly.pdbx_seq_one_letter_code
_entity_poly.pdbx_strand_id
1 'polypeptide(L)'
;MQKSLKNGWKRGIKRRILILDNASVHKKTDVVGKIAENMPNLILECLPAYSPDLNIIELLWHSTKEFIAHRLFKSVEELESRSNY
;
A
#
# COMPACT_ATOMS: atom_id res chain seq x y z
N MET A 1 14.27 1.21 -23.34
CA MET A 1 15.70 1.16 -22.95
C MET A 1 15.80 1.48 -21.44
N GLN A 2 15.55 0.50 -20.56
CA GLN A 2 15.66 0.71 -19.11
C GLN A 2 17.07 0.33 -18.66
N LYS A 3 17.89 1.34 -18.34
CA LYS A 3 19.24 1.13 -17.79
C LYS A 3 19.10 0.55 -16.38
N SER A 4 19.49 -0.71 -16.26
CA SER A 4 19.69 -1.46 -15.03
C SER A 4 20.60 -0.70 -14.05
N LEU A 5 20.02 -0.12 -13.00
CA LEU A 5 20.75 0.35 -11.81
C LEU A 5 21.10 -0.84 -10.90
N LYS A 6 21.91 -1.76 -11.42
CA LYS A 6 22.69 -2.66 -10.57
C LYS A 6 23.90 -1.87 -10.16
N ASN A 7 23.97 -1.40 -8.90
CA ASN A 7 25.19 -1.12 -8.11
C ASN A 7 24.81 -0.21 -6.91
N GLY A 8 24.65 -0.79 -5.71
CA GLY A 8 24.43 0.02 -4.50
C GLY A 8 23.92 -0.70 -3.25
N TRP A 9 24.02 -2.03 -3.16
CA TRP A 9 23.40 -2.79 -2.07
C TRP A 9 24.38 -2.99 -0.92
N LYS A 10 24.17 -2.27 0.20
CA LYS A 10 24.92 -2.50 1.45
C LYS A 10 24.33 -3.70 2.20
N ARG A 11 25.15 -4.73 2.45
CA ARG A 11 24.78 -5.88 3.31
C ARG A 11 24.45 -5.41 4.72
N GLY A 12 23.37 -5.92 5.30
CA GLY A 12 22.95 -5.64 6.69
C GLY A 12 21.79 -4.66 6.87
N ILE A 13 21.36 -3.94 5.81
CA ILE A 13 20.21 -3.02 5.88
C ILE A 13 18.92 -3.78 5.53
N LYS A 14 17.96 -3.83 6.47
CA LYS A 14 16.63 -4.40 6.23
C LYS A 14 15.86 -3.53 5.25
N ARG A 15 15.65 -4.04 4.03
CA ARG A 15 14.82 -3.39 3.01
C ARG A 15 13.35 -3.68 3.28
N ARG A 16 12.52 -2.67 3.04
CA ARG A 16 11.05 -2.76 3.09
C ARG A 16 10.54 -2.44 1.70
N ILE A 17 9.55 -3.21 1.25
CA ILE A 17 8.87 -2.97 -0.02
C ILE A 17 7.42 -2.65 0.33
N LEU A 18 6.93 -1.51 -0.16
CA LEU A 18 5.53 -1.13 -0.06
C LEU A 18 4.92 -1.26 -1.45
N ILE A 19 3.94 -2.16 -1.56
CA ILE A 19 3.14 -2.34 -2.76
C ILE A 19 1.98 -1.35 -2.70
N LEU A 20 1.85 -0.53 -3.74
CA LEU A 20 0.82 0.49 -3.87
C LEU A 20 -0.07 0.18 -5.06
N ASP A 21 -1.35 0.54 -4.95
CA ASP A 21 -2.23 0.55 -6.11
C ASP A 21 -1.84 1.70 -7.07
N ASN A 22 -2.52 1.78 -8.20
CA ASN A 22 -2.18 2.75 -9.24
C ASN A 22 -2.83 4.13 -9.02
N ALA A 23 -3.34 4.44 -7.82
CA ALA A 23 -4.00 5.72 -7.54
C ALA A 23 -3.05 6.90 -7.78
N SER A 24 -3.58 7.96 -8.40
CA SER A 24 -2.78 9.13 -8.80
C SER A 24 -2.08 9.82 -7.62
N VAL A 25 -2.66 9.71 -6.43
CA VAL A 25 -2.10 10.24 -5.18
C VAL A 25 -0.76 9.61 -4.80
N HIS A 26 -0.52 8.34 -5.15
CA HIS A 26 0.73 7.63 -4.84
C HIS A 26 1.88 8.02 -5.76
N LYS A 27 1.58 8.66 -6.90
CA LYS A 27 2.56 9.05 -7.91
C LYS A 27 3.04 10.50 -7.78
N LYS A 28 2.54 11.23 -6.77
CA LYS A 28 2.95 12.61 -6.56
C LYS A 28 4.45 12.67 -6.24
N THR A 29 5.18 13.38 -7.09
CA THR A 29 6.65 13.39 -7.07
C THR A 29 7.23 14.01 -5.80
N ASP A 30 6.53 14.94 -5.17
CA ASP A 30 6.88 15.53 -3.89
C ASP A 30 6.85 14.51 -2.74
N VAL A 31 5.83 13.65 -2.71
CA VAL A 31 5.69 12.58 -1.72
C VAL A 31 6.74 11.50 -1.96
N VAL A 32 6.91 11.05 -3.20
CA VAL A 32 7.90 10.03 -3.56
C VAL A 32 9.32 10.53 -3.26
N GLY A 33 9.63 11.80 -3.57
CA GLY A 33 10.91 12.43 -3.25
C GLY A 33 11.19 12.46 -1.76
N LYS A 34 10.23 12.92 -0.94
CA LYS A 34 10.35 12.92 0.53
C LYS A 34 10.57 11.52 1.09
N ILE A 35 9.89 10.50 0.56
CA ILE A 35 10.07 9.11 1.01
C ILE A 35 11.48 8.61 0.66
N ALA A 36 11.97 8.88 -0.54
CA ALA A 36 13.31 8.48 -0.96
C ALA A 36 14.41 9.16 -0.10
N GLU A 37 14.23 10.42 0.27
CA GLU A 37 15.15 11.16 1.14
C GLU A 37 15.16 10.65 2.59
N ASN A 38 13.97 10.45 3.18
CA ASN A 38 13.84 10.13 4.61
C ASN A 38 13.93 8.61 4.89
N MET A 39 13.61 7.78 3.90
CA MET A 39 13.51 6.32 4.06
C MET A 39 14.18 5.59 2.89
N PRO A 40 15.52 5.70 2.73
CA PRO A 40 16.23 5.10 1.60
C PRO A 40 16.19 3.57 1.57
N ASN A 41 15.73 2.93 2.66
CA ASN A 41 15.52 1.48 2.73
C ASN A 41 14.08 1.05 2.38
N LEU A 42 13.18 1.98 2.07
CA LEU A 42 11.81 1.73 1.64
C LEU A 42 11.71 1.87 0.12
N ILE A 43 11.26 0.81 -0.54
CA ILE A 43 11.02 0.78 -1.98
C ILE A 43 9.52 0.86 -2.21
N LEU A 44 9.08 1.78 -3.06
CA LEU A 44 7.70 1.90 -3.49
C LEU A 44 7.53 1.19 -4.84
N GLU A 45 6.67 0.19 -4.90
CA GLU A 45 6.34 -0.53 -6.12
C GLU A 45 4.85 -0.34 -6.43
N CYS A 46 4.54 0.19 -7.60
CA CYS A 46 3.16 0.35 -8.05
C CYS A 46 2.73 -0.89 -8.84
N LEU A 47 1.52 -1.39 -8.56
CA LEU A 47 0.95 -2.50 -9.33
C LEU A 47 0.71 -2.10 -10.79
N PRO A 48 0.79 -3.06 -11.73
CA PRO A 48 0.41 -2.83 -13.12
C PRO A 48 -1.06 -2.40 -13.22
N ALA A 49 -1.37 -1.60 -14.24
CA ALA A 49 -2.72 -1.10 -14.45
C ALA A 49 -3.71 -2.27 -14.59
N TYR A 50 -4.92 -2.09 -14.05
CA TYR A 50 -6.02 -3.07 -14.10
C TYR A 50 -5.66 -4.45 -13.56
N SER A 51 -4.76 -4.53 -12.57
CA SER A 51 -4.38 -5.78 -11.90
C SER A 51 -4.84 -5.84 -10.43
N PRO A 52 -6.15 -5.73 -10.15
CA PRO A 52 -6.67 -5.79 -8.78
C PRO A 52 -6.36 -7.13 -8.11
N ASP A 53 -6.26 -8.22 -8.87
CA ASP A 53 -5.94 -9.56 -8.36
C ASP A 53 -4.54 -9.66 -7.72
N LEU A 54 -3.64 -8.72 -8.05
CA LEU A 54 -2.30 -8.62 -7.45
C LEU A 54 -2.30 -7.77 -6.16
N ASN A 55 -3.39 -7.07 -5.88
CA ASN A 55 -3.52 -6.24 -4.70
C ASN A 55 -4.13 -7.06 -3.55
N ILE A 56 -3.27 -7.64 -2.70
CA ILE A 56 -3.69 -8.50 -1.58
C ILE A 56 -4.72 -7.80 -0.66
N ILE A 57 -4.69 -6.46 -0.57
CA ILE A 57 -5.66 -5.72 0.24
C ILE A 57 -7.10 -5.88 -0.27
N GLU A 58 -7.32 -6.22 -1.55
CA GLU A 58 -8.66 -6.49 -2.10
C GLU A 58 -9.29 -7.71 -1.45
N LEU A 59 -8.50 -8.74 -1.13
CA LEU A 59 -8.97 -9.91 -0.39
C LEU A 59 -9.38 -9.53 1.03
N LEU A 60 -8.57 -8.69 1.69
CA LEU A 60 -8.90 -8.17 3.01
C LEU A 60 -10.21 -7.37 2.96
N TRP A 61 -10.34 -6.45 2.00
CA TRP A 61 -11.55 -5.65 1.81
C TRP A 61 -12.78 -6.48 1.48
N HIS A 62 -12.62 -7.56 0.72
CA HIS A 62 -13.71 -8.49 0.46
C HIS A 62 -14.24 -9.08 1.77
N SER A 63 -13.36 -9.65 2.60
CA SER A 63 -13.75 -10.20 3.90
C SER A 63 -14.31 -9.14 4.85
N THR A 64 -13.73 -7.94 4.89
CA THR A 64 -14.23 -6.82 5.71
C THR A 64 -15.63 -6.40 5.27
N LYS A 65 -15.89 -6.29 3.96
CA LYS A 65 -17.22 -5.96 3.44
C LYS A 65 -18.25 -7.03 3.79
N GLU A 66 -17.92 -8.31 3.64
CA GLU A 66 -18.80 -9.40 4.04
C GLU A 66 -19.14 -9.34 5.53
N PHE A 67 -18.15 -9.06 6.39
CA PHE A 67 -18.37 -8.91 7.83
C PHE A 67 -19.34 -7.78 8.19
N ILE A 68 -19.33 -6.69 7.41
CA ILE A 68 -20.12 -5.49 7.63
C ILE A 68 -21.50 -5.56 6.95
N ALA A 69 -21.63 -6.25 5.81
CA ALA A 69 -22.80 -6.18 4.91
C ALA A 69 -24.15 -6.49 5.56
N HIS A 70 -24.16 -7.26 6.66
CA HIS A 70 -25.38 -7.65 7.38
C HIS A 70 -25.53 -6.95 8.74
N ARG A 71 -24.85 -5.82 8.94
CA ARG A 71 -24.87 -5.05 10.18
C ARG A 71 -25.32 -3.62 9.90
N LEU A 72 -26.21 -3.11 10.76
CA LEU A 72 -26.56 -1.69 10.79
C LEU A 72 -25.85 -1.06 11.98
N PHE A 73 -25.21 0.08 11.72
CA PHE A 73 -24.51 0.87 12.73
C PHE A 73 -25.31 2.14 12.95
N LYS A 74 -25.43 2.55 14.21
CA LYS A 74 -26.15 3.77 14.59
C LYS A 74 -25.30 5.02 14.39
N SER A 75 -23.98 4.87 14.35
CA SER A 75 -23.03 5.95 14.13
C SER A 75 -21.70 5.46 13.57
N VAL A 76 -20.85 6.39 13.13
CA VAL A 76 -19.49 6.09 12.63
C VAL A 76 -18.61 5.57 13.77
N GLU A 77 -18.77 6.08 14.98
CA GLU A 77 -18.01 5.65 16.16
C GLU A 77 -18.29 4.18 16.50
N GLU A 78 -19.55 3.74 16.33
CA GLU A 78 -19.91 2.33 16.51
C GLU A 78 -19.19 1.43 15.47
N LEU A 79 -19.09 1.89 14.23
CA LEU A 79 -18.36 1.19 13.17
C LEU A 79 -16.86 1.11 13.49
N GLU A 80 -16.25 2.23 13.89
CA GLU A 80 -14.82 2.31 14.22
C GLU A 80 -14.44 1.39 15.40
N SER A 81 -15.29 1.32 16.44
CA SER A 81 -15.07 0.43 17.59
C SER A 81 -14.90 -1.05 17.21
N ARG A 82 -15.45 -1.46 16.05
CA ARG A 82 -15.40 -2.85 15.55
C ARG A 82 -14.25 -3.12 14.58
N SER A 83 -13.47 -2.10 14.20
CA SER A 83 -12.30 -2.26 13.33
C SER A 83 -11.04 -2.72 14.08
N ASN A 84 -11.06 -2.74 15.42
CA ASN A 84 -9.97 -3.22 16.26
C ASN A 84 -10.13 -4.72 16.52
N TYR A 85 -9.55 -5.53 15.64
CA TYR A 85 -9.00 -6.84 16.04
C TYR A 85 -7.60 -6.65 16.62
#